data_AF-A0A5E8EUG0-F1
#
_entry.id   AF-A0A5E8EUG0-F1
#
_cell.length_a   1.000
_cell.length_b   1.000
_cell.length_c   1.000
_cell.angle_alpha   90.00
_cell.angle_beta   90.00
_cell.angle_gamma   90.00
#
_symmetry.space_group_name_H-M   'P 1'
#
loop_
_entity.id
_entity.type
_entity.pdbx_description
1 polymer ?
#
loop_
_entity_poly.entity_id
_entity_poly.type
_entity_poly.pdbx_seq_one_letter_code
_entity_poly.pdbx_strand_id
1 'polypeptide(L)' 'MKKLMTMTRQFRDDENGAAMVEYSILIGIIAGAAILAIIAIGGWVTGRFSGLCTILNGKGVLTSTAKGTCDATAGTGT' A
#
# COMPACT_ATOMS: atom_id res chain seq x y z
N MET A 1 -10.48 -36.36 43.62
CA MET A 1 -10.41 -36.86 42.22
C MET A 1 -11.16 -35.97 41.20
N LYS A 2 -11.51 -34.71 41.50
CA LYS A 2 -12.17 -33.81 40.53
C LYS A 2 -11.24 -32.76 39.89
N LYS A 3 -10.06 -32.51 40.48
CA LYS A 3 -9.11 -31.46 40.03
C LYS A 3 -8.33 -31.80 38.76
N LEU A 4 -8.07 -33.08 38.50
CA LEU A 4 -7.39 -33.51 37.27
C LEU A 4 -8.29 -33.30 36.03
N MET A 5 -9.60 -33.45 36.20
CA MET A 5 -10.60 -33.37 35.13
C MET A 5 -10.88 -31.93 34.65
N THR A 6 -10.52 -30.93 35.46
CA THR A 6 -10.66 -29.49 35.11
C THR A 6 -9.41 -28.90 34.45
N MET A 7 -8.22 -29.46 34.71
CA MET A 7 -6.98 -29.03 34.05
C MET A 7 -6.93 -29.45 32.58
N THR A 8 -7.50 -30.62 32.23
CA THR A 8 -7.53 -31.11 30.84
C THR A 8 -8.52 -30.36 29.93
N ARG A 9 -9.46 -29.60 30.50
CA ARG A 9 -10.38 -28.74 29.73
C ARG A 9 -9.70 -27.45 29.26
N GLN A 10 -8.76 -26.90 30.04
CA GLN A 10 -8.05 -25.66 29.68
C GLN A 10 -7.17 -25.86 28.43
N PHE A 11 -6.54 -27.03 28.25
CA PHE A 11 -5.82 -27.35 27.02
C PHE A 11 -6.72 -27.53 25.78
N ARG A 12 -8.01 -27.84 25.95
CA ARG A 12 -8.97 -27.90 24.83
C ARG A 12 -9.53 -26.53 24.47
N ASP A 13 -9.64 -25.63 25.43
CA ASP A 13 -10.11 -24.25 25.19
C ASP A 13 -8.98 -23.36 24.63
N ASP A 14 -7.70 -23.68 24.88
CA ASP A 14 -6.53 -22.97 24.30
C ASP A 14 -6.36 -23.15 22.77
N GLU A 15 -6.89 -24.22 22.18
CA GLU A 15 -6.91 -24.42 20.71
C GLU A 15 -7.79 -23.36 20.01
N ASN A 16 -8.85 -22.90 20.70
CA ASN A 16 -9.76 -21.88 20.21
C ASN A 16 -9.10 -20.47 20.21
N GLY A 17 -8.09 -20.26 21.08
CA GLY A 17 -7.26 -19.05 21.10
C GLY A 17 -6.12 -19.09 20.07
N ALA A 18 -5.46 -20.25 19.91
CA ALA A 18 -4.41 -20.46 18.91
C ALA A 18 -4.93 -20.39 17.47
N ALA A 19 -6.16 -20.86 17.21
CA ALA A 19 -6.79 -20.76 15.90
C ALA A 19 -7.05 -19.31 15.44
N MET A 20 -7.21 -18.35 16.36
CA MET A 20 -7.42 -16.94 15.99
C MET A 20 -6.12 -16.26 15.50
N VAL A 21 -4.97 -16.82 15.87
CA VAL A 21 -3.65 -16.37 15.42
C VAL A 21 -3.38 -16.78 13.96
N GLU A 22 -3.85 -17.95 13.52
CA GLU A 22 -3.60 -18.43 12.16
C GLU A 22 -4.31 -17.59 11.08
N TYR A 23 -5.54 -17.15 11.33
CA TYR A 23 -6.26 -16.31 10.38
C TYR A 23 -5.75 -14.86 10.38
N SER A 24 -5.28 -14.36 11.53
CA SER A 24 -4.76 -12.99 11.64
C SER A 24 -3.37 -12.84 11.04
N ILE A 25 -2.50 -13.87 11.12
CA ILE A 25 -1.21 -13.85 10.42
C ILE A 25 -1.39 -13.89 8.90
N LEU A 26 -2.35 -14.68 8.42
CA LEU A 26 -2.69 -14.73 7.00
C LEU A 26 -3.19 -13.37 6.50
N ILE A 27 -4.10 -12.72 7.24
CA ILE A 27 -4.54 -11.35 6.95
C ILE A 27 -3.38 -10.35 6.97
N GLY A 28 -2.45 -10.48 7.93
CA GLY A 28 -1.29 -9.60 8.03
C GLY A 28 -0.40 -9.67 6.78
N ILE A 29 -0.16 -10.87 6.25
CA ILE A 29 0.64 -11.07 5.04
C ILE A 29 -0.09 -10.52 3.81
N ILE A 30 -1.39 -10.78 3.67
CA ILE A 30 -2.19 -10.26 2.55
C ILE A 30 -2.22 -8.72 2.59
N ALA A 31 -2.41 -8.12 3.76
CA ALA A 31 -2.39 -6.67 3.92
C ALA A 31 -1.01 -6.10 3.56
N GLY A 32 0.07 -6.72 4.02
CA GLY A 32 1.44 -6.34 3.65
C GLY A 32 1.68 -6.41 2.14
N ALA A 33 1.29 -7.51 1.50
CA ALA A 33 1.42 -7.69 0.05
C ALA A 33 0.60 -6.66 -0.73
N ALA A 34 -0.62 -6.35 -0.29
CA ALA A 34 -1.45 -5.32 -0.90
C ALA A 34 -0.81 -3.92 -0.81
N ILE A 35 -0.25 -3.56 0.35
CA ILE A 35 0.47 -2.28 0.53
C ILE A 35 1.68 -2.21 -0.41
N LEU A 36 2.49 -3.27 -0.49
CA LEU A 36 3.65 -3.31 -1.38
C LEU A 36 3.24 -3.15 -2.85
N ALA A 37 2.15 -3.80 -3.27
CA ALA A 37 1.62 -3.65 -4.62
C ALA A 37 1.18 -2.21 -4.92
N ILE A 38 0.48 -1.55 -3.98
CA ILE A 38 0.06 -0.15 -4.13
C ILE A 38 1.28 0.77 -4.26
N ILE A 39 2.32 0.58 -3.45
CA ILE A 39 3.55 1.38 -3.52
C ILE A 39 4.25 1.18 -4.86
N ALA A 40 4.38 -0.07 -5.33
CA ALA A 40 5.03 -0.38 -6.59
C ALA A 40 4.29 0.26 -7.79
N ILE A 41 2.97 0.14 -7.82
CA ILE A 41 2.14 0.76 -8.86
C ILE A 41 2.24 2.28 -8.76
N GLY A 42 2.15 2.86 -7.55
CA GLY A 42 2.29 4.30 -7.33
C GLY A 42 3.61 4.84 -7.86
N GLY A 43 4.73 4.15 -7.56
CA GLY A 43 6.04 4.51 -8.08
C GLY A 43 6.11 4.44 -9.61
N TRP A 44 5.57 3.37 -10.21
CA TRP A 44 5.55 3.22 -11.67
C TRP A 44 4.73 4.33 -12.34
N VAL A 45 3.51 4.58 -11.86
CA VAL A 45 2.61 5.62 -12.37
C VAL A 45 3.25 7.00 -12.27
N THR A 46 3.80 7.36 -11.12
CA THR A 46 4.53 8.63 -10.92
C THR A 46 5.70 8.76 -11.90
N GLY A 47 6.44 7.68 -12.15
CA GLY A 47 7.51 7.66 -13.15
C GLY A 47 7.00 7.95 -14.57
N ARG A 48 5.87 7.38 -14.98
CA ARG A 48 5.25 7.66 -16.29
C ARG A 48 4.84 9.13 -16.42
N PHE A 49 4.17 9.68 -15.41
CA PHE A 49 3.71 11.07 -15.43
C PHE A 49 4.88 12.07 -15.35
N SER A 50 5.90 11.79 -14.56
CA SER A 50 7.12 12.62 -14.49
C SER A 50 7.87 12.65 -15.84
N GLY A 51 7.98 11.49 -16.50
CA GLY A 51 8.55 11.41 -17.85
C GLY A 51 7.75 12.22 -18.87
N LEU A 52 6.42 12.10 -18.85
CA LEU A 52 5.53 12.89 -19.70
C LEU A 52 5.68 14.40 -19.42
N CYS A 53 5.68 14.78 -18.15
CA CYS A 53 5.84 16.16 -17.69
C CYS A 53 7.14 16.78 -18.21
N THR A 54 8.25 16.02 -18.16
CA THR A 54 9.54 16.45 -18.71
C THR A 54 9.46 16.71 -20.21
N ILE A 55 8.75 15.88 -20.97
CA ILE A 55 8.58 16.03 -22.41
C ILE A 55 7.71 17.25 -22.76
N LEU A 56 6.64 17.49 -21.99
CA LEU A 56 5.69 18.57 -22.23
C LEU A 56 6.17 19.93 -21.70
N ASN A 57 7.16 19.98 -20.80
CA ASN A 57 7.63 21.23 -20.21
C ASN A 57 8.16 22.18 -21.29
N GLY A 58 7.59 23.40 -21.36
CA GLY A 58 7.94 24.40 -22.37
C GLY A 58 7.36 24.14 -23.77
N LYS A 59 6.54 23.09 -23.96
CA LYS A 59 5.88 22.78 -25.23
C LYS A 59 4.50 23.41 -25.38
N GLY A 60 3.84 23.77 -24.27
CA GLY A 60 2.58 24.52 -24.29
C GLY A 60 2.79 26.00 -24.62
N VAL A 61 1.83 26.64 -25.28
CA VAL A 61 1.80 28.09 -25.51
C VAL A 61 0.72 28.68 -24.63
N LEU A 62 1.10 29.56 -23.70
CA LEU A 62 0.17 30.27 -22.81
C LEU A 62 -0.15 31.66 -23.37
N THR A 63 0.88 32.33 -23.90
CA THR A 63 0.76 33.60 -24.63
C THR A 63 1.83 33.65 -25.72
N SER A 64 1.85 34.70 -26.54
CA SER A 64 2.88 34.89 -27.57
C SER A 64 4.32 34.96 -27.03
N THR A 65 4.50 35.15 -25.72
CA THR A 65 5.82 35.27 -25.06
C THR A 65 6.03 34.25 -23.94
N ALA A 66 4.98 33.57 -23.46
CA ALA A 66 5.06 32.62 -22.36
C ALA A 66 4.70 31.19 -22.79
N LYS A 67 5.46 30.23 -22.28
CA LYS A 67 5.26 28.80 -22.50
C LYS A 67 4.68 28.16 -21.24
N GLY A 68 3.80 27.18 -21.44
CA GLY A 68 3.30 26.33 -20.35
C GLY A 68 4.43 25.51 -19.76
N THR A 69 4.45 25.42 -18.43
CA THR A 69 5.44 24.69 -17.65
C THR A 69 4.83 23.44 -17.04
N CYS A 70 5.68 22.46 -16.72
CA CYS A 70 5.28 21.30 -15.95
C CYS A 70 6.33 21.02 -14.86
N ASP A 71 5.89 20.99 -13.61
CA ASP A 71 6.69 20.62 -12.43
C ASP A 71 6.34 19.19 -12.02
N ALA A 72 7.24 18.26 -12.33
CA ALA A 72 7.07 16.84 -12.04
C ALA A 72 7.19 16.51 -10.53
N THR A 73 7.77 17.41 -9.74
CA THR A 73 7.95 17.23 -8.28
C THR A 73 6.70 17.68 -7.54
N ALA A 74 6.14 18.83 -7.92
CA ALA A 74 4.91 19.36 -7.34
C ALA A 74 3.65 18.76 -7.97
N GLY A 75 3.74 18.13 -9.15
CA GLY A 75 2.60 17.62 -9.89
C GLY A 75 1.71 18.72 -10.47
N THR A 76 2.29 19.90 -10.74
CA THR A 76 1.56 21.09 -11.20
C THR A 76 2.06 21.54 -12.57
N GLY A 77 1.20 22.23 -13.31
CA GLY A 77 1.54 22.88 -14.57
C GLY A 77 0.90 24.26 -14.66
N THR A 78 1.38 25.08 -15.60
CA THR A 78 0.82 26.40 -15.89
C THR A 78 -0.01 26.43 -17.17
#